data_AF-A0A837HHY0-F1
#
_entry.id   AF-A0A837HHY0-F1
#
_cell.length_a   1.000
_cell.length_b   1.000
_cell.length_c   1.000
_cell.angle_alpha   90.00
_cell.angle_beta   90.00
_cell.angle_gamma   90.00
#
_symmetry.space_group_name_H-M   'P 1'
#
loop_
_entity.id
_entity.type
_entity.pdbx_description
1 polymer ?
#
loop_
_entity_poly.entity_id
_entity_poly.type
_entity_poly.pdbx_seq_one_letter_code
_entity_poly.pdbx_strand_id
1 'polypeptide(L)'
;MPIIKQILDQIFKNPTKLYLILANVVLVSFAIWFSNVGLLPFKNFGDFAVFAVLTLILGLYRPGWTFLFFVGALALKNINLVPKEIGLSLRPYQFFGFITIIALLVQTLSKRLAFSLPKFAWYDAMPVVFAVAGFLSALGATNKGMSFKQSIIALTFVALYFLTRIYVQSFDDAKRVLPFFLSSGLVVMIYSIWQNIRFLTGGNSFEVMPGRPNGTFTEADWLGIFVTFILAVLLTILYALNRNYIKDSAGQISNFQFPISNKFLNLQIFKKVSAYVFITLTLITLILTVSRSAWVGAVFVAVVFLKFVLLGNYAELGEGDRSKWKRLLNILKMQKWQWKKAGTQLLFVLLALAVALAIAMPLTRFQLASRAASTAGFQKITVACHSSADNIVPQKILSVDELGGYGCRHINLEDIEKEKALGNMVIEVDRPDPNVNIRAEIYQKSWQQIKSHPVFGIGWGSISQVLGTDERGAGLNASNIFLEVWLGSGLLGILSFVVLLGYILVSSIGVFLDNGNKNKNGAALLFVMAGWAAVVFPNLFNSGIFLGFVWVYLGVAVSLLRNHKNI
;
A
#
# COMPACT_ATOMS: atom_id res chain seq x y z
N MET A 1 -4.26 -7.21 37.64
CA MET A 1 -5.65 -6.68 37.69
C MET A 1 -5.79 -5.15 37.58
N PRO A 2 -5.03 -4.27 38.28
CA PRO A 2 -5.26 -2.81 38.22
C PRO A 2 -4.89 -2.18 36.87
N ILE A 3 -3.95 -2.78 36.14
CA ILE A 3 -3.50 -2.32 34.81
C ILE A 3 -4.60 -2.52 33.74
N ILE A 4 -5.30 -3.65 33.78
CA ILE A 4 -6.40 -3.95 32.84
C ILE A 4 -7.56 -2.99 33.07
N LYS A 5 -7.94 -2.76 34.34
CA LYS A 5 -9.00 -1.80 34.72
C LYS A 5 -8.68 -0.37 34.24
N GLN A 6 -7.43 0.07 34.36
CA GLN A 6 -6.98 1.39 33.92
C GLN A 6 -6.88 1.55 32.39
N ILE A 7 -6.51 0.48 31.67
CA ILE A 7 -6.54 0.45 30.20
C ILE A 7 -7.99 0.54 29.71
N LEU A 8 -8.89 -0.21 30.35
CA LEU A 8 -10.33 -0.16 30.09
C LEU A 8 -10.87 1.26 30.32
N ASP A 9 -10.58 1.90 31.46
CA ASP A 9 -11.07 3.25 31.77
C ASP A 9 -10.62 4.34 30.77
N GLN A 10 -9.42 4.20 30.18
CA GLN A 10 -8.97 5.11 29.11
C GLN A 10 -9.54 4.78 27.73
N ILE A 11 -9.75 3.50 27.45
CA ILE A 11 -10.47 3.05 26.25
C ILE A 11 -11.92 3.58 26.28
N PHE A 12 -12.54 3.65 27.46
CA PHE A 12 -13.89 4.19 27.68
C PHE A 12 -13.98 5.73 27.65
N LYS A 13 -12.89 6.49 27.50
CA LYS A 13 -12.94 7.96 27.36
C LYS A 13 -13.63 8.45 26.09
N ASN A 14 -13.74 7.61 25.05
CA ASN A 14 -14.52 7.91 23.85
C ASN A 14 -15.18 6.62 23.32
N PRO A 15 -16.30 6.20 23.94
CA PRO A 15 -16.92 4.91 23.66
C PRO A 15 -17.38 4.81 22.21
N THR A 16 -17.90 5.91 21.63
CA THR A 16 -18.31 5.96 20.23
C THR A 16 -17.17 5.64 19.27
N LYS A 17 -15.98 6.22 19.48
CA LYS A 17 -14.81 5.94 18.64
C LYS A 17 -14.42 4.46 18.71
N LEU A 18 -14.42 3.87 19.90
CA LEU A 18 -14.11 2.46 20.08
C LEU A 18 -15.15 1.58 19.38
N TYR A 19 -16.44 1.83 19.58
CA TYR A 19 -17.51 1.05 18.95
C TYR A 19 -17.43 1.11 17.43
N LEU A 20 -17.12 2.27 16.85
CA LEU A 20 -16.94 2.38 15.39
C LEU A 20 -15.71 1.61 14.89
N ILE A 21 -14.60 1.60 15.64
CA ILE A 21 -13.42 0.81 15.28
C ILE A 21 -13.72 -0.70 15.37
N LEU A 22 -14.41 -1.14 16.43
CA LEU A 22 -14.85 -2.53 16.57
C LEU A 22 -15.82 -2.92 15.46
N ALA A 23 -16.81 -2.07 15.15
CA ALA A 23 -17.71 -2.26 14.03
C ALA A 23 -16.94 -2.37 12.71
N ASN A 24 -15.89 -1.58 12.51
CA ASN A 24 -15.04 -1.68 11.32
C ASN A 24 -14.31 -3.04 11.24
N VAL A 25 -13.72 -3.51 12.35
CA VAL A 25 -13.07 -4.83 12.41
C VAL A 25 -14.07 -5.94 12.08
N VAL A 26 -15.27 -5.87 12.67
CA VAL A 26 -16.37 -6.80 12.40
C VAL A 26 -16.75 -6.76 10.93
N LEU A 27 -17.06 -5.59 10.37
CA LEU A 27 -17.46 -5.43 8.97
C LEU A 27 -16.40 -5.97 8.00
N VAL A 28 -15.11 -5.67 8.23
CA VAL A 28 -14.02 -6.17 7.38
C VAL A 28 -13.89 -7.68 7.47
N SER A 29 -13.98 -8.24 8.69
CA SER A 29 -13.89 -9.70 8.91
C SER A 29 -15.05 -10.44 8.26
N PHE A 30 -16.28 -9.94 8.43
CA PHE A 30 -17.48 -10.51 7.81
C PHE A 30 -17.46 -10.35 6.29
N ALA A 31 -16.97 -9.23 5.74
CA ALA A 31 -16.83 -9.07 4.30
C ALA A 31 -15.90 -10.14 3.71
N ILE A 32 -14.74 -10.38 4.34
CA ILE A 32 -13.80 -11.44 3.92
C ILE A 32 -14.46 -12.81 4.02
N TRP A 33 -15.10 -13.11 5.15
CA TRP A 33 -15.74 -14.41 5.36
C TRP A 33 -16.87 -14.66 4.36
N PHE A 34 -17.77 -13.69 4.16
CA PHE A 34 -18.85 -13.78 3.19
C PHE A 34 -18.35 -13.89 1.75
N SER A 35 -17.24 -13.23 1.40
CA SER A 35 -16.60 -13.40 0.10
C SER A 35 -16.09 -14.83 -0.09
N ASN A 36 -15.49 -15.44 0.94
CA ASN A 36 -14.93 -16.79 0.85
C ASN A 36 -16.01 -17.88 0.82
N VAL A 37 -17.13 -17.68 1.51
CA VAL A 37 -18.27 -18.63 1.54
C VAL A 37 -19.20 -18.44 0.31
N GLY A 38 -18.97 -17.42 -0.52
CA GLY A 38 -19.78 -17.15 -1.71
C GLY A 38 -21.14 -16.49 -1.41
N LEU A 39 -21.24 -15.80 -0.26
CA LEU A 39 -22.36 -14.92 0.07
C LEU A 39 -22.19 -13.51 -0.52
N LEU A 40 -20.94 -13.09 -0.79
CA LEU A 40 -20.62 -11.91 -1.57
C LEU A 40 -20.01 -12.31 -2.93
N PRO A 41 -20.37 -11.63 -4.04
CA PRO A 41 -21.36 -10.55 -4.13
C PRO A 41 -22.78 -11.00 -3.76
N PHE A 42 -23.64 -10.05 -3.37
CA PHE A 42 -25.04 -10.36 -3.03
C PHE A 42 -25.69 -11.14 -4.17
N LYS A 43 -26.43 -12.20 -3.83
CA LYS A 43 -27.10 -13.04 -4.83
C LYS A 43 -28.26 -12.29 -5.49
N ASN A 44 -29.10 -11.63 -4.68
CA ASN A 44 -30.30 -10.93 -5.13
C ASN A 44 -30.11 -9.41 -5.11
N PHE A 45 -30.72 -8.73 -6.07
CA PHE A 45 -30.78 -7.26 -6.08
C PHE A 45 -31.45 -6.68 -4.82
N GLY A 46 -32.50 -7.34 -4.31
CA GLY A 46 -33.23 -6.91 -3.11
C GLY A 46 -32.34 -6.78 -1.88
N ASP A 47 -31.51 -7.78 -1.59
CA ASP A 47 -30.61 -7.77 -0.43
C ASP A 47 -29.57 -6.65 -0.53
N PHE A 48 -29.02 -6.46 -1.73
CA PHE A 48 -28.11 -5.35 -2.01
C PHE A 48 -28.79 -3.99 -1.86
N ALA A 49 -30.03 -3.84 -2.34
CA ALA A 49 -30.79 -2.60 -2.24
C ALA A 49 -31.11 -2.25 -0.78
N VAL A 50 -31.53 -3.22 0.04
CA VAL A 50 -31.76 -3.02 1.48
C VAL A 50 -30.46 -2.57 2.16
N PHE A 51 -29.35 -3.25 1.90
CA PHE A 51 -28.04 -2.87 2.42
C PHE A 51 -27.62 -1.45 1.98
N ALA A 52 -27.88 -1.09 0.72
CA ALA A 52 -27.62 0.24 0.16
C ALA A 52 -28.44 1.33 0.84
N VAL A 53 -29.75 1.12 1.03
CA VAL A 53 -30.65 2.07 1.69
C VAL A 53 -30.27 2.27 3.14
N LEU A 54 -30.01 1.19 3.90
CA LEU A 54 -29.57 1.29 5.29
C LEU A 54 -28.25 2.06 5.44
N THR A 55 -27.30 1.79 4.54
CA THR A 55 -26.02 2.51 4.53
C THR A 55 -26.21 3.98 4.14
N LEU A 56 -27.13 4.28 3.22
CA LEU A 56 -27.47 5.65 2.84
C LEU A 56 -28.11 6.43 3.99
N ILE A 57 -29.05 5.82 4.73
CA ILE A 57 -29.65 6.41 5.94
C ILE A 57 -28.56 6.74 6.96
N LEU A 58 -27.63 5.81 7.19
CA LEU A 58 -26.47 6.04 8.06
C LEU A 58 -25.59 7.20 7.57
N GLY A 59 -25.34 7.28 6.27
CA GLY A 59 -24.58 8.36 5.63
C GLY A 59 -25.26 9.72 5.77
N LEU A 60 -26.59 9.78 5.56
CA LEU A 60 -27.37 11.00 5.72
C LEU A 60 -27.40 11.46 7.19
N TYR A 61 -27.45 10.53 8.14
CA TYR A 61 -27.40 10.85 9.57
C TYR A 61 -26.03 11.39 10.00
N ARG A 62 -24.94 10.67 9.68
CA ARG A 62 -23.56 11.03 10.05
C ARG A 62 -22.59 10.65 8.92
N PRO A 63 -22.35 11.54 7.94
CA PRO A 63 -21.54 11.19 6.78
C PRO A 63 -20.07 10.93 7.16
N GLY A 64 -19.59 11.55 8.25
CA GLY A 64 -18.28 11.26 8.82
C GLY A 64 -18.11 9.80 9.25
N TRP A 65 -19.15 9.10 9.70
CA TRP A 65 -19.05 7.67 10.03
C TRP A 65 -18.90 6.82 8.78
N THR A 66 -19.67 7.11 7.73
CA THR A 66 -19.51 6.44 6.44
C THR A 66 -18.14 6.68 5.81
N PHE A 67 -17.57 7.89 5.99
CA PHE A 67 -16.21 8.18 5.57
C PHE A 67 -15.16 7.32 6.31
N LEU A 68 -15.35 7.09 7.62
CA LEU A 68 -14.46 6.23 8.40
C LEU A 68 -14.53 4.76 7.94
N PHE A 69 -15.73 4.26 7.63
CA PHE A 69 -15.91 2.92 7.04
C PHE A 69 -15.37 2.83 5.61
N PHE A 70 -15.48 3.90 4.81
CA PHE A 70 -14.81 4.00 3.53
C PHE A 70 -13.29 3.79 3.67
N VAL A 71 -12.64 4.47 4.62
CA VAL A 71 -11.21 4.31 4.84
C VAL A 71 -10.85 2.93 5.37
N GLY A 72 -11.68 2.37 6.26
CA GLY A 72 -11.54 0.99 6.73
C GLY A 72 -11.79 -0.07 5.65
N ALA A 73 -12.48 0.25 4.57
CA ALA A 73 -12.74 -0.66 3.47
C ALA A 73 -11.65 -0.62 2.37
N LEU A 74 -10.65 0.28 2.45
CA LEU A 74 -9.65 0.47 1.38
C LEU A 74 -8.82 -0.78 1.07
N ALA A 75 -8.64 -1.65 2.05
CA ALA A 75 -7.92 -2.91 1.89
C ALA A 75 -8.73 -3.96 1.11
N LEU A 76 -10.06 -3.88 1.11
CA LEU A 76 -10.96 -4.86 0.50
C LEU A 76 -11.07 -4.67 -1.03
N LYS A 77 -10.09 -5.20 -1.77
CA LYS A 77 -9.90 -4.92 -3.20
C LYS A 77 -10.48 -5.96 -4.14
N ASN A 78 -10.48 -7.22 -3.76
CA ASN A 78 -11.01 -8.35 -4.52
C ASN A 78 -12.46 -8.69 -4.15
N ILE A 79 -13.01 -8.04 -3.13
CA ILE A 79 -14.40 -8.24 -2.70
C ILE A 79 -15.32 -7.37 -3.55
N ASN A 80 -16.34 -8.00 -4.14
CA ASN A 80 -17.41 -7.33 -4.86
C ASN A 80 -18.70 -7.37 -4.03
N LEU A 81 -19.43 -6.25 -3.97
CA LEU A 81 -20.74 -6.22 -3.30
C LEU A 81 -21.88 -6.48 -4.29
N VAL A 82 -21.79 -5.93 -5.50
CA VAL A 82 -22.92 -5.88 -6.43
C VAL A 82 -23.23 -7.25 -7.06
N PRO A 83 -24.51 -7.65 -7.14
CA PRO A 83 -24.93 -8.88 -7.83
C PRO A 83 -24.43 -8.98 -9.27
N LYS A 84 -24.13 -10.21 -9.71
CA LYS A 84 -23.61 -10.47 -11.06
C LYS A 84 -24.55 -9.99 -12.17
N GLU A 85 -25.86 -9.98 -11.93
CA GLU A 85 -26.91 -9.54 -12.86
C GLU A 85 -26.74 -8.08 -13.30
N ILE A 86 -26.17 -7.21 -12.46
CA ILE A 86 -25.98 -5.79 -12.78
C ILE A 86 -24.79 -5.59 -13.75
N GLY A 87 -23.90 -6.58 -13.91
CA GLY A 87 -22.74 -6.48 -14.80
C GLY A 87 -21.68 -5.45 -14.35
N LEU A 88 -21.78 -4.96 -13.11
CA LEU A 88 -20.88 -3.99 -12.51
C LEU A 88 -20.14 -4.62 -11.33
N SER A 89 -18.86 -4.30 -11.18
CA SER A 89 -18.08 -4.63 -9.98
C SER A 89 -17.97 -3.38 -9.12
N LEU A 90 -18.55 -3.41 -7.93
CA LEU A 90 -18.50 -2.34 -6.95
C LEU A 90 -17.83 -2.86 -5.68
N ARG A 91 -16.62 -2.35 -5.42
CA ARG A 91 -15.84 -2.73 -4.25
C ARG A 91 -16.36 -2.00 -2.99
N PRO A 92 -16.19 -2.57 -1.78
CA PRO A 92 -16.66 -1.97 -0.53
C PRO A 92 -16.26 -0.51 -0.33
N TYR A 93 -15.01 -0.14 -0.58
CA TYR A 93 -14.58 1.26 -0.44
C TYR A 93 -15.20 2.19 -1.50
N GLN A 94 -15.47 1.71 -2.72
CA GLN A 94 -16.17 2.52 -3.73
C GLN A 94 -17.63 2.73 -3.32
N PHE A 95 -18.27 1.70 -2.77
CA PHE A 95 -19.63 1.79 -2.24
C PHE A 95 -19.73 2.79 -1.08
N PHE A 96 -18.93 2.64 -0.03
CA PHE A 96 -18.95 3.59 1.10
C PHE A 96 -18.58 5.01 0.65
N GLY A 97 -17.58 5.16 -0.21
CA GLY A 97 -17.20 6.46 -0.77
C GLY A 97 -18.34 7.12 -1.56
N PHE A 98 -19.03 6.36 -2.41
CA PHE A 98 -20.18 6.82 -3.18
C PHE A 98 -21.35 7.24 -2.27
N ILE A 99 -21.68 6.42 -1.26
CA ILE A 99 -22.72 6.78 -0.28
C ILE A 99 -22.35 8.06 0.48
N THR A 100 -21.09 8.23 0.89
CA THR A 100 -20.66 9.46 1.54
C THR A 100 -20.79 10.67 0.61
N ILE A 101 -20.43 10.54 -0.68
CA ILE A 101 -20.59 11.62 -1.66
C ILE A 101 -22.07 11.98 -1.82
N ILE A 102 -22.97 11.02 -1.97
CA ILE A 102 -24.42 11.28 -2.05
C ILE A 102 -24.89 12.00 -0.78
N ALA A 103 -24.51 11.51 0.40
CA ALA A 103 -24.92 12.12 1.65
C ALA A 103 -24.45 13.58 1.77
N LEU A 104 -23.21 13.87 1.35
CA LEU A 104 -22.69 15.23 1.30
C LEU A 104 -23.44 16.11 0.29
N LEU A 105 -23.78 15.59 -0.89
CA LEU A 105 -24.57 16.32 -1.89
C LEU A 105 -25.96 16.67 -1.34
N VAL A 106 -26.67 15.70 -0.75
CA VAL A 106 -27.98 15.93 -0.14
C VAL A 106 -27.90 16.96 0.99
N GLN A 107 -26.91 16.87 1.87
CA GLN A 107 -26.71 17.84 2.95
C GLN A 107 -26.35 19.24 2.44
N THR A 108 -25.56 19.33 1.37
CA THR A 108 -25.19 20.60 0.73
C THR A 108 -26.40 21.27 0.08
N LEU A 109 -27.17 20.51 -0.71
CA LEU A 109 -28.40 20.99 -1.34
C LEU A 109 -29.47 21.39 -0.32
N SER A 110 -29.53 20.66 0.81
CA SER A 110 -30.42 20.98 1.93
C SER A 110 -29.91 22.12 2.83
N LYS A 111 -28.74 22.70 2.54
CA LYS A 111 -28.06 23.72 3.37
C LYS A 111 -27.82 23.28 4.83
N ARG A 112 -27.67 21.97 5.07
CA ARG A 112 -27.42 21.35 6.39
C ARG A 112 -25.98 20.90 6.58
N LEU A 113 -25.08 21.26 5.67
CA LEU A 113 -23.67 20.86 5.75
C LEU A 113 -23.00 21.52 6.97
N ALA A 114 -22.53 20.69 7.91
CA ALA A 114 -22.01 21.15 9.21
C ALA A 114 -20.57 21.68 9.18
N PHE A 115 -19.91 21.68 8.02
CA PHE A 115 -18.52 22.09 7.87
C PHE A 115 -18.28 22.76 6.51
N SER A 116 -17.16 23.48 6.39
CA SER A 116 -16.78 24.15 5.15
C SER A 116 -16.00 23.22 4.21
N LEU A 117 -16.30 23.31 2.92
CA LEU A 117 -15.57 22.59 1.89
C LEU A 117 -14.18 23.21 1.69
N PRO A 118 -13.14 22.41 1.43
CA PRO A 118 -11.81 22.92 1.17
C PRO A 118 -11.81 23.76 -0.11
N LYS A 119 -11.15 24.92 -0.10
CA LYS A 119 -11.03 25.72 -1.34
C LYS A 119 -10.20 24.95 -2.37
N PHE A 120 -10.68 24.94 -3.61
CA PHE A 120 -9.97 24.38 -4.76
C PHE A 120 -8.65 25.13 -4.99
N ALA A 121 -7.60 24.39 -5.30
CA ALA A 121 -6.28 24.94 -5.61
C ALA A 121 -5.72 24.36 -6.91
N TRP A 122 -4.67 24.95 -7.46
CA TRP A 122 -4.12 24.55 -8.76
C TRP A 122 -3.70 23.07 -8.82
N TYR A 123 -3.16 22.51 -7.73
CA TYR A 123 -2.77 21.10 -7.66
C TYR A 123 -3.99 20.15 -7.64
N ASP A 124 -5.17 20.63 -7.22
CA ASP A 124 -6.43 19.88 -7.29
C ASP A 124 -6.94 19.77 -8.73
N ALA A 125 -6.44 20.59 -9.66
CA ALA A 125 -6.69 20.43 -11.09
C ALA A 125 -6.00 19.18 -11.66
N MET A 126 -4.89 18.70 -11.07
CA MET A 126 -4.14 17.57 -11.62
C MET A 126 -4.96 16.27 -11.65
N PRO A 127 -5.63 15.83 -10.55
CA PRO A 127 -6.56 14.70 -10.61
C PRO A 127 -7.71 14.88 -11.62
N VAL A 128 -8.21 16.10 -11.81
CA VAL A 128 -9.27 16.38 -12.78
C VAL A 128 -8.76 16.21 -14.20
N VAL A 129 -7.61 16.79 -14.52
CA VAL A 129 -6.94 16.64 -15.83
C VAL A 129 -6.64 15.17 -16.10
N PHE A 130 -6.21 14.40 -15.10
CA PHE A 130 -6.00 12.96 -15.22
C PHE A 130 -7.28 12.22 -15.66
N ALA A 131 -8.42 12.50 -15.03
CA ALA A 131 -9.70 11.89 -15.42
C ALA A 131 -10.13 12.31 -16.82
N VAL A 132 -10.06 13.61 -17.14
CA VAL A 132 -10.41 14.14 -18.47
C VAL A 132 -9.54 13.51 -19.55
N ALA A 133 -8.23 13.38 -19.31
CA ALA A 133 -7.30 12.73 -20.23
C ALA A 133 -7.69 11.27 -20.49
N GLY A 134 -8.14 10.53 -19.46
CA GLY A 134 -8.69 9.18 -19.64
C GLY A 134 -9.93 9.14 -20.55
N PHE A 135 -10.85 10.10 -20.43
CA PHE A 135 -12.01 10.18 -21.34
C PHE A 135 -11.61 10.56 -22.77
N LEU A 136 -10.69 11.50 -22.94
CA LEU A 136 -10.17 11.88 -24.26
C LEU A 136 -9.47 10.69 -24.93
N SER A 137 -8.69 9.93 -24.17
CA SER A 137 -8.03 8.70 -24.64
C SER A 137 -9.04 7.65 -25.11
N ALA A 138 -10.16 7.49 -24.39
CA ALA A 138 -11.20 6.54 -24.76
C ALA A 138 -11.88 6.85 -26.10
N LEU A 139 -11.88 8.10 -26.57
CA LEU A 139 -12.44 8.47 -27.88
C LEU A 139 -11.62 7.90 -29.05
N GLY A 140 -10.31 7.83 -28.88
CA GLY A 140 -9.36 7.30 -29.86
C GLY A 140 -9.00 5.81 -29.66
N ALA A 141 -9.59 5.14 -28.67
CA ALA A 141 -9.28 3.76 -28.33
C ALA A 141 -9.82 2.76 -29.36
N THR A 142 -9.09 1.66 -29.56
CA THR A 142 -9.55 0.51 -30.36
C THR A 142 -10.81 -0.12 -29.76
N ASN A 143 -10.84 -0.28 -28.44
CA ASN A 143 -12.03 -0.71 -27.70
C ASN A 143 -12.64 0.46 -26.92
N LYS A 144 -13.43 1.29 -27.62
CA LYS A 144 -14.07 2.48 -27.04
C LYS A 144 -14.95 2.15 -25.82
N GLY A 145 -15.73 1.08 -25.89
CA GLY A 145 -16.64 0.68 -24.81
C GLY A 145 -15.91 0.31 -23.52
N MET A 146 -14.87 -0.53 -23.61
CA MET A 146 -14.10 -0.91 -22.43
C MET A 146 -13.27 0.26 -21.90
N SER A 147 -12.67 1.07 -22.78
CA SER A 147 -11.91 2.26 -22.39
C SER A 147 -12.78 3.28 -21.67
N PHE A 148 -14.01 3.51 -22.15
CA PHE A 148 -14.95 4.41 -21.47
C PHE A 148 -15.33 3.89 -20.07
N LYS A 149 -15.58 2.59 -19.94
CA LYS A 149 -15.84 1.95 -18.62
C LYS A 149 -14.65 2.13 -17.67
N GLN A 150 -13.42 1.96 -18.15
CA GLN A 150 -12.22 2.16 -17.34
C GLN A 150 -11.98 3.64 -17.00
N SER A 151 -12.34 4.57 -17.87
CA SER A 151 -12.28 6.02 -17.57
C SER A 151 -13.30 6.43 -16.50
N ILE A 152 -14.49 5.82 -16.49
CA ILE A 152 -15.44 5.96 -15.37
C ILE A 152 -14.81 5.43 -14.07
N ILE A 153 -14.17 4.26 -14.12
CA ILE A 153 -13.48 3.70 -12.96
C ILE A 153 -12.38 4.67 -12.47
N ALA A 154 -11.56 5.22 -13.37
CA ALA A 154 -10.55 6.24 -13.05
C ALA A 154 -11.16 7.49 -12.38
N LEU A 155 -12.31 7.97 -12.88
CA LEU A 155 -13.05 9.08 -12.28
C LEU A 155 -13.49 8.76 -10.84
N THR A 156 -13.88 7.51 -10.54
CA THR A 156 -14.22 7.14 -9.14
C THR A 156 -13.04 7.33 -8.20
N PHE A 157 -11.80 7.04 -8.64
CA PHE A 157 -10.61 7.26 -7.81
C PHE A 157 -10.28 8.74 -7.61
N VAL A 158 -10.50 9.57 -8.62
CA VAL A 158 -10.42 11.03 -8.48
C VAL A 158 -11.45 11.55 -7.49
N ALA A 159 -12.67 11.00 -7.50
CA ALA A 159 -13.67 11.30 -6.48
C ALA A 159 -13.23 10.91 -5.06
N LEU A 160 -12.51 9.77 -4.89
CA LEU A 160 -11.94 9.39 -3.58
C LEU A 160 -10.87 10.37 -3.10
N TYR A 161 -10.05 10.90 -4.01
CA TYR A 161 -9.08 11.96 -3.69
C TYR A 161 -9.80 13.19 -3.12
N PHE A 162 -10.84 13.69 -3.79
CA PHE A 162 -11.60 14.86 -3.33
C PHE A 162 -12.36 14.58 -2.04
N LEU A 163 -12.97 13.40 -1.91
CA LEU A 163 -13.63 12.98 -0.67
C LEU A 163 -12.66 13.00 0.52
N THR A 164 -11.43 12.56 0.29
CA THR A 164 -10.37 12.60 1.31
C THR A 164 -9.96 14.03 1.64
N ARG A 165 -9.82 14.91 0.64
CA ARG A 165 -9.51 16.34 0.83
C ARG A 165 -10.56 17.06 1.68
N ILE A 166 -11.83 16.66 1.57
CA ILE A 166 -12.93 17.22 2.35
C ILE A 166 -12.77 16.89 3.85
N TYR A 167 -12.52 15.62 4.18
CA TYR A 167 -12.49 15.14 5.57
C TYR A 167 -11.13 15.25 6.26
N VAL A 168 -10.04 15.17 5.51
CA VAL A 168 -8.67 15.21 6.05
C VAL A 168 -8.03 16.51 5.59
N GLN A 169 -8.20 17.54 6.40
CA GLN A 169 -7.62 18.86 6.14
C GLN A 169 -6.36 19.09 6.97
N SER A 170 -6.26 18.50 8.17
CA SER A 170 -5.13 18.64 9.08
C SER A 170 -4.52 17.30 9.51
N PHE A 171 -3.36 17.35 10.18
CA PHE A 171 -2.74 16.14 10.75
C PHE A 171 -3.57 15.54 11.89
N ASP A 172 -4.34 16.35 12.61
CA ASP A 172 -5.22 15.86 13.66
C ASP A 172 -6.43 15.12 13.08
N ASP A 173 -6.93 15.53 11.91
CA ASP A 173 -7.95 14.77 11.17
C ASP A 173 -7.40 13.42 10.72
N ALA A 174 -6.17 13.41 10.18
CA ALA A 174 -5.50 12.17 9.79
C ALA A 174 -5.37 11.19 10.98
N LYS A 175 -5.03 11.67 12.20
CA LYS A 175 -4.99 10.84 13.42
C LYS A 175 -6.35 10.26 13.81
N ARG A 176 -7.46 10.92 13.47
CA ARG A 176 -8.82 10.42 13.76
C ARG A 176 -9.21 9.26 12.83
N VAL A 177 -8.77 9.34 11.58
CA VAL A 177 -9.08 8.36 10.53
C VAL A 177 -8.15 7.14 10.60
N LEU A 178 -6.89 7.35 10.97
CA LEU A 178 -5.83 6.35 11.01
C LEU A 178 -6.21 5.02 11.71
N PRO A 179 -6.92 4.98 12.85
CA PRO A 179 -7.31 3.72 13.49
C PRO A 179 -8.19 2.82 12.62
N PHE A 180 -9.01 3.37 11.71
CA PHE A 180 -9.84 2.58 10.80
C PHE A 180 -9.01 1.94 9.69
N PHE A 181 -8.05 2.72 9.15
CA PHE A 181 -7.08 2.21 8.18
C PHE A 181 -6.26 1.06 8.80
N LEU A 182 -5.71 1.28 9.99
CA LEU A 182 -4.88 0.28 10.67
C LEU A 182 -5.67 -0.94 11.13
N SER A 183 -6.89 -0.78 11.65
CA SER A 183 -7.68 -1.93 12.10
C SER A 183 -8.05 -2.85 10.94
N SER A 184 -8.38 -2.30 9.76
CA SER A 184 -8.59 -3.09 8.55
C SER A 184 -7.30 -3.76 8.05
N GLY A 185 -6.17 -3.03 8.06
CA GLY A 185 -4.87 -3.57 7.71
C GLY A 185 -4.46 -4.74 8.61
N LEU A 186 -4.75 -4.66 9.90
CA LEU A 186 -4.54 -5.74 10.86
C LEU A 186 -5.32 -7.00 10.47
N VAL A 187 -6.62 -6.86 10.20
CA VAL A 187 -7.48 -7.99 9.77
C VAL A 187 -6.96 -8.62 8.49
N VAL A 188 -6.58 -7.81 7.49
CA VAL A 188 -6.06 -8.32 6.21
C VAL A 188 -4.71 -9.01 6.37
N MET A 189 -3.82 -8.52 7.23
CA MET A 189 -2.53 -9.19 7.49
C MET A 189 -2.70 -10.52 8.22
N ILE A 190 -3.59 -10.58 9.23
CA ILE A 190 -3.95 -11.83 9.90
C ILE A 190 -4.54 -12.82 8.89
N TYR A 191 -5.46 -12.36 8.05
CA TYR A 191 -6.05 -13.19 7.01
C TYR A 191 -5.00 -13.70 6.01
N SER A 192 -4.03 -12.86 5.62
CA SER A 192 -2.93 -13.26 4.71
C SER A 192 -2.04 -14.35 5.32
N ILE A 193 -1.75 -14.26 6.62
CA ILE A 193 -1.03 -15.32 7.35
C ILE A 193 -1.87 -16.60 7.39
N TRP A 194 -3.17 -16.47 7.66
CA TRP A 194 -4.10 -17.59 7.66
C TRP A 194 -4.19 -18.29 6.29
N GLN A 195 -4.18 -17.54 5.17
CA GLN A 195 -4.14 -18.11 3.82
C GLN A 195 -2.94 -19.04 3.64
N ASN A 196 -1.75 -18.61 4.05
CA ASN A 196 -0.54 -19.44 3.96
C ASN A 196 -0.57 -20.65 4.91
N ILE A 197 -1.10 -20.50 6.13
CA ILE A 197 -1.28 -21.65 7.04
C ILE A 197 -2.20 -22.69 6.38
N ARG A 198 -3.32 -22.26 5.79
CA ARG A 198 -4.25 -23.16 5.09
C ARG A 198 -3.59 -23.87 3.92
N PHE A 199 -2.81 -23.14 3.12
CA PHE A 199 -2.04 -23.70 2.02
C PHE A 199 -1.08 -24.80 2.51
N LEU A 200 -0.32 -24.54 3.58
CA LEU A 200 0.61 -25.51 4.14
C LEU A 200 -0.10 -26.77 4.66
N THR A 201 -1.30 -26.63 5.22
CA THR A 201 -2.12 -27.77 5.68
C THR A 201 -2.87 -28.49 4.56
N GLY A 202 -2.69 -28.10 3.29
CA GLY A 202 -3.40 -28.70 2.15
C GLY A 202 -4.88 -28.35 2.09
N GLY A 203 -5.32 -27.32 2.83
CA GLY A 203 -6.69 -26.83 2.80
C GLY A 203 -6.90 -25.74 1.75
N ASN A 204 -8.16 -25.36 1.52
CA ASN A 204 -8.48 -24.22 0.67
C ASN A 204 -7.86 -22.93 1.26
N SER A 205 -6.87 -22.38 0.56
CA SER A 205 -6.12 -21.18 0.94
C SER A 205 -6.70 -19.89 0.36
N PHE A 206 -7.64 -19.98 -0.59
CA PHE A 206 -8.29 -18.84 -1.26
C PHE A 206 -7.30 -17.83 -1.86
N GLU A 207 -6.07 -18.28 -2.11
CA GLU A 207 -5.03 -17.47 -2.69
C GLU A 207 -5.09 -17.56 -4.21
N VAL A 208 -4.70 -16.47 -4.87
CA VAL A 208 -4.65 -16.44 -6.33
C VAL A 208 -3.46 -17.24 -6.83
N MET A 209 -2.30 -17.18 -6.15
CA MET A 209 -1.11 -17.95 -6.50
C MET A 209 -0.69 -18.82 -5.31
N PRO A 210 -0.61 -20.15 -5.46
CA PRO A 210 -0.27 -21.07 -4.38
C PRO A 210 0.99 -20.66 -3.59
N GLY A 211 0.88 -20.60 -2.26
CA GLY A 211 1.92 -20.19 -1.33
C GLY A 211 2.21 -18.69 -1.23
N ARG A 212 1.60 -17.85 -2.08
CA ARG A 212 1.76 -16.39 -2.07
C ARG A 212 0.42 -15.73 -1.69
N PRO A 213 0.26 -15.30 -0.44
CA PRO A 213 -1.01 -14.75 -0.01
C PRO A 213 -1.21 -13.39 -0.68
N ASN A 214 -2.38 -13.21 -1.28
CA ASN A 214 -2.85 -11.94 -1.83
C ASN A 214 -3.81 -11.23 -0.86
N GLY A 215 -4.17 -11.86 0.27
CA GLY A 215 -5.13 -11.32 1.22
C GLY A 215 -6.44 -10.98 0.52
N THR A 216 -6.80 -9.69 0.54
CA THR A 216 -7.98 -9.16 -0.14
C THR A 216 -7.64 -8.37 -1.41
N PHE A 217 -6.43 -8.54 -1.96
CA PHE A 217 -6.00 -7.95 -3.22
C PHE A 217 -6.12 -8.97 -4.35
N THR A 218 -6.07 -8.53 -5.61
CA THR A 218 -6.09 -9.45 -6.75
C THR A 218 -4.77 -10.19 -6.91
N GLU A 219 -3.66 -9.57 -6.47
CA GLU A 219 -2.31 -10.12 -6.59
C GLU A 219 -1.52 -9.90 -5.28
N ALA A 220 -0.61 -10.83 -5.00
CA ALA A 220 0.30 -10.74 -3.86
C ALA A 220 1.19 -9.49 -3.92
N ASP A 221 1.53 -9.02 -5.13
CA ASP A 221 2.31 -7.80 -5.30
C ASP A 221 1.55 -6.56 -4.82
N TRP A 222 0.25 -6.45 -5.10
CA TRP A 222 -0.57 -5.33 -4.63
C TRP A 222 -0.77 -5.35 -3.12
N LEU A 223 -0.90 -6.54 -2.51
CA LEU A 223 -0.83 -6.68 -1.06
C LEU A 223 0.51 -6.17 -0.54
N GLY A 224 1.61 -6.53 -1.19
CA GLY A 224 2.95 -6.04 -0.88
C GLY A 224 3.03 -4.50 -0.85
N ILE A 225 2.52 -3.81 -1.89
CA ILE A 225 2.49 -2.33 -1.93
C ILE A 225 1.68 -1.76 -0.76
N PHE A 226 0.52 -2.35 -0.46
CA PHE A 226 -0.32 -1.93 0.66
C PHE A 226 0.38 -2.11 2.02
N VAL A 227 1.04 -3.25 2.23
CA VAL A 227 1.80 -3.56 3.45
C VAL A 227 3.01 -2.63 3.60
N THR A 228 3.69 -2.28 2.50
CA THR A 228 4.76 -1.26 2.49
C THR A 228 4.22 0.13 2.87
N PHE A 229 3.00 0.47 2.45
CA PHE A 229 2.34 1.71 2.88
C PHE A 229 1.95 1.68 4.36
N ILE A 230 1.47 0.54 4.88
CA ILE A 230 1.28 0.34 6.33
C ILE A 230 2.61 0.53 7.08
N LEU A 231 3.71 0.00 6.58
CA LEU A 231 5.03 0.19 7.19
C LEU A 231 5.40 1.68 7.30
N ALA A 232 5.17 2.47 6.24
CA ALA A 232 5.40 3.92 6.28
C ALA A 232 4.56 4.63 7.35
N VAL A 233 3.30 4.22 7.51
CA VAL A 233 2.40 4.71 8.56
C VAL A 233 2.92 4.32 9.95
N LEU A 234 3.29 3.06 10.16
CA LEU A 234 3.77 2.56 11.45
C LEU A 234 5.10 3.20 11.88
N LEU A 235 6.04 3.37 10.95
CA LEU A 235 7.30 4.07 11.22
C LEU A 235 7.07 5.55 11.53
N THR A 236 6.07 6.19 10.91
CA THR A 236 5.67 7.55 11.29
C THR A 236 5.11 7.60 12.72
N ILE A 237 4.25 6.65 13.08
CA ILE A 237 3.72 6.55 14.46
C ILE A 237 4.86 6.36 15.44
N LEU A 238 5.80 5.46 15.14
CA LEU A 238 6.98 5.21 15.96
C LEU A 238 7.82 6.49 16.13
N TYR A 239 8.06 7.23 15.06
CA TYR A 239 8.74 8.53 15.10
C TYR A 239 8.00 9.52 16.02
N ALA A 240 6.67 9.64 15.88
CA ALA A 240 5.85 10.53 16.71
C ALA A 240 5.88 10.14 18.20
N LEU A 241 5.80 8.83 18.51
CA LEU A 241 5.88 8.31 19.88
C LEU A 241 7.25 8.56 20.50
N ASN A 242 8.33 8.33 19.75
CA ASN A 242 9.69 8.57 20.23
C ASN A 242 9.98 10.05 20.49
N ARG A 243 9.35 10.94 19.73
CA ARG A 243 9.53 12.37 19.90
C ARG A 243 8.77 12.95 21.10
N ASN A 244 7.53 12.51 21.32
CA ASN A 244 6.73 12.97 22.46
C ASN A 244 7.37 12.57 23.80
N TYR A 245 7.98 11.39 23.87
CA TYR A 245 8.74 10.94 25.04
C TYR A 245 9.84 11.93 25.45
N ILE A 246 10.57 12.52 24.50
CA ILE A 246 11.67 13.46 24.78
C ILE A 246 11.16 14.79 25.36
N LYS A 247 10.01 15.29 24.89
CA LYS A 247 9.41 16.53 25.41
C LYS A 247 8.95 16.39 26.86
N ASP A 248 8.36 15.24 27.20
CA ASP A 248 7.89 14.97 28.55
C ASP A 248 9.08 14.79 29.53
N SER A 249 10.20 14.22 29.07
CA SER A 249 11.41 14.06 29.90
C SER A 249 12.20 15.37 30.10
N ALA A 250 12.20 16.27 29.12
CA ALA A 250 12.91 17.56 29.23
C ALA A 250 12.18 18.59 30.13
N GLY A 251 10.88 18.42 30.37
CA GLY A 251 10.09 19.27 31.26
C GLY A 251 10.11 18.88 32.75
N GLN A 252 10.83 17.82 33.13
CA GLN A 252 10.89 17.30 34.51
C GLN A 252 12.26 17.50 35.19
N ILE A 253 13.00 18.55 34.83
CA ILE A 253 14.16 19.02 35.61
C ILE A 253 13.77 20.30 36.33
N SER A 254 12.90 20.19 37.32
CA SER A 254 12.81 21.15 38.41
C SER A 254 12.18 20.45 39.59
N ASN A 255 13.02 20.10 40.57
CA ASN A 255 12.70 19.87 41.98
C ASN A 255 11.26 19.45 42.29
N PHE A 256 11.03 18.18 42.63
CA PHE A 256 10.28 17.74 43.82
C PHE A 256 9.96 16.23 43.77
N GLN A 257 9.78 15.68 44.97
CA GLN A 257 9.68 14.28 45.37
C GLN A 257 8.68 13.41 44.57
N PHE A 258 9.06 12.14 44.34
CA PHE A 258 8.16 11.04 43.95
C PHE A 258 7.00 10.92 44.95
N PRO A 259 5.74 10.60 44.55
CA PRO A 259 5.39 9.50 43.64
C PRO A 259 4.25 9.82 42.62
N ILE A 260 4.15 9.04 41.52
CA ILE A 260 3.03 8.87 40.53
C ILE A 260 3.57 8.59 39.08
N SER A 261 4.88 8.58 38.84
CA SER A 261 5.44 8.41 37.47
C SER A 261 5.28 7.02 36.82
N ASN A 262 4.94 5.96 37.58
CA ASN A 262 4.80 4.60 37.04
C ASN A 262 3.60 4.41 36.09
N LYS A 263 2.55 5.26 36.16
CA LYS A 263 1.35 5.14 35.30
C LYS A 263 1.60 5.61 33.86
N PHE A 264 2.37 6.69 33.68
CA PHE A 264 2.63 7.29 32.38
C PHE A 264 3.71 6.53 31.60
N LEU A 265 4.75 6.06 32.31
CA LEU A 265 5.84 5.27 31.72
C LEU A 265 5.32 3.96 31.12
N ASN A 266 4.46 3.24 31.84
CA ASN A 266 3.91 1.96 31.39
C ASN A 266 3.04 2.06 30.12
N LEU A 267 2.26 3.14 29.99
CA LEU A 267 1.40 3.32 28.81
C LEU A 267 2.19 3.71 27.56
N GLN A 268 3.22 4.55 27.69
CA GLN A 268 4.07 4.92 26.56
C GLN A 268 4.90 3.72 26.07
N ILE A 269 5.42 2.92 27.00
CA ILE A 269 6.12 1.67 26.67
C ILE A 269 5.17 0.71 25.95
N PHE A 270 3.95 0.50 26.47
CA PHE A 270 2.94 -0.35 25.83
C PHE A 270 2.62 0.11 24.39
N LYS A 271 2.45 1.42 24.15
CA LYS A 271 2.23 1.96 22.80
C LYS A 271 3.40 1.68 21.86
N LYS A 272 4.64 1.79 22.33
CA LYS A 272 5.84 1.48 21.53
C LYS A 272 5.94 -0.02 21.24
N VAL A 273 5.73 -0.86 22.25
CA VAL A 273 5.73 -2.32 22.09
C VAL A 273 4.65 -2.74 21.10
N SER A 274 3.42 -2.23 21.24
CA SER A 274 2.33 -2.48 20.30
C SER A 274 2.68 -2.04 18.87
N ALA A 275 3.33 -0.88 18.68
CA ALA A 275 3.80 -0.45 17.37
C ALA A 275 4.83 -1.41 16.78
N TYR A 276 5.81 -1.88 17.57
CA TYR A 276 6.78 -2.87 17.11
C TYR A 276 6.16 -4.23 16.78
N VAL A 277 5.23 -4.73 17.60
CA VAL A 277 4.47 -5.95 17.29
C VAL A 277 3.76 -5.82 15.96
N PHE A 278 3.16 -4.65 15.69
CA PHE A 278 2.47 -4.41 14.44
C PHE A 278 3.43 -4.28 13.24
N ILE A 279 4.62 -3.69 13.45
CA ILE A 279 5.69 -3.69 12.45
C ILE A 279 6.15 -5.12 12.16
N THR A 280 6.36 -5.95 13.17
CA THR A 280 6.73 -7.37 13.00
C THR A 280 5.66 -8.10 12.18
N LEU A 281 4.37 -7.91 12.49
CA LEU A 281 3.28 -8.49 11.71
C LEU A 281 3.30 -8.04 10.25
N THR A 282 3.55 -6.74 10.02
CA THR A 282 3.69 -6.14 8.69
C THR A 282 4.84 -6.77 7.92
N LEU A 283 5.99 -6.98 8.58
CA LEU A 283 7.16 -7.62 7.98
C LEU A 283 6.92 -9.11 7.70
N ILE A 284 6.20 -9.83 8.57
CA ILE A 284 5.80 -11.22 8.33
C ILE A 284 4.97 -11.28 7.04
N THR A 285 3.90 -10.48 6.93
CA THR A 285 3.07 -10.47 5.72
C THR A 285 3.88 -10.08 4.48
N LEU A 286 4.78 -9.09 4.59
CA LEU A 286 5.66 -8.68 3.49
C LEU A 286 6.56 -9.83 3.01
N ILE A 287 7.18 -10.59 3.93
CA ILE A 287 7.97 -11.78 3.60
C ILE A 287 7.12 -12.80 2.86
N LEU A 288 5.92 -13.10 3.37
CA LEU A 288 5.03 -14.11 2.78
C LEU A 288 4.54 -13.73 1.38
N THR A 289 4.37 -12.44 1.06
CA THR A 289 3.97 -12.02 -0.31
C THR A 289 5.00 -12.38 -1.39
N VAL A 290 6.29 -12.50 -0.99
CA VAL A 290 7.44 -12.66 -1.90
C VAL A 290 7.48 -11.57 -2.99
N SER A 291 6.91 -10.39 -2.72
CA SER A 291 6.86 -9.29 -3.68
C SER A 291 8.17 -8.50 -3.70
N ARG A 292 8.97 -8.70 -4.77
CA ARG A 292 10.27 -8.02 -4.94
C ARG A 292 10.13 -6.48 -4.94
N SER A 293 9.12 -5.96 -5.64
CA SER A 293 8.89 -4.51 -5.74
C SER A 293 8.49 -3.89 -4.40
N ALA A 294 7.69 -4.60 -3.60
CA ALA A 294 7.29 -4.17 -2.26
C ALA A 294 8.50 -4.09 -1.31
N TRP A 295 9.44 -5.04 -1.39
CA TRP A 295 10.69 -5.00 -0.63
C TRP A 295 11.55 -3.78 -0.96
N VAL A 296 11.71 -3.45 -2.24
CA VAL A 296 12.40 -2.23 -2.66
C VAL A 296 11.75 -1.01 -2.02
N GLY A 297 10.41 -0.90 -2.09
CA GLY A 297 9.69 0.18 -1.41
C GLY A 297 9.90 0.19 0.11
N ALA A 298 9.88 -0.96 0.79
CA ALA A 298 10.09 -1.05 2.23
C ALA A 298 11.49 -0.55 2.64
N VAL A 299 12.52 -0.86 1.84
CA VAL A 299 13.88 -0.34 2.04
C VAL A 299 13.90 1.19 1.92
N PHE A 300 13.31 1.75 0.87
CA PHE A 300 13.27 3.22 0.70
C PHE A 300 12.46 3.91 1.81
N VAL A 301 11.35 3.31 2.25
CA VAL A 301 10.56 3.78 3.40
C VAL A 301 11.40 3.80 4.68
N ALA A 302 12.15 2.73 4.95
CA ALA A 302 13.04 2.65 6.09
C ALA A 302 14.18 3.70 6.00
N VAL A 303 14.76 3.91 4.82
CA VAL A 303 15.79 4.94 4.58
C VAL A 303 15.24 6.34 4.85
N VAL A 304 14.03 6.66 4.37
CA VAL A 304 13.38 7.96 4.63
C VAL A 304 13.15 8.15 6.13
N PHE A 305 12.62 7.13 6.82
CA PHE A 305 12.44 7.15 8.27
C PHE A 305 13.76 7.37 9.03
N LEU A 306 14.81 6.62 8.69
CA LEU A 306 16.11 6.75 9.33
C LEU A 306 16.74 8.12 9.09
N LYS A 307 16.61 8.69 7.87
CA LYS A 307 17.04 10.07 7.59
C LYS A 307 16.31 11.08 8.49
N PHE A 308 15.02 10.91 8.73
CA PHE A 308 14.26 11.76 9.64
C PHE A 308 14.71 11.65 11.11
N VAL A 309 15.04 10.45 11.56
CA VAL A 309 15.58 10.22 12.91
C VAL A 309 16.98 10.83 13.04
N LEU A 310 17.83 10.61 12.04
CA LEU A 310 19.20 11.10 11.96
C LEU A 310 19.28 12.64 11.97
N LEU A 311 18.37 13.30 11.25
CA LEU A 311 18.29 14.76 11.11
C LEU A 311 17.38 15.42 12.15
N GLY A 312 16.87 14.68 13.14
CA GLY A 312 15.84 15.15 14.08
C GLY A 312 16.14 16.48 14.79
N ASN A 313 17.42 16.77 15.07
CA ASN A 313 17.87 18.02 15.73
C ASN A 313 18.26 19.15 14.76
N TYR A 314 18.36 18.90 13.45
CA TYR A 314 18.74 19.99 12.51
C TYR A 314 17.66 21.06 12.39
N ALA A 315 16.40 20.73 12.74
CA ALA A 315 15.31 21.68 12.85
C ALA A 315 15.35 22.53 14.13
N GLU A 316 16.25 22.25 15.08
CA GLU A 316 16.40 22.97 16.36
C GLU A 316 17.64 23.91 16.38
N LEU A 317 18.55 23.79 15.42
CA LEU A 317 19.83 24.53 15.37
C LEU A 317 19.81 25.74 14.41
N GLY A 318 18.63 26.16 13.96
CA GLY A 318 18.44 27.16 12.91
C GLY A 318 18.19 28.59 13.41
N GLU A 319 18.80 29.00 14.53
CA GLU A 319 18.46 30.29 15.16
C GLU A 319 19.05 31.54 14.46
N GLY A 320 19.89 31.40 13.43
CA GLY A 320 20.62 32.57 12.87
C GLY A 320 20.61 32.79 11.36
N ASP A 321 20.35 31.78 10.52
CA ASP A 321 20.70 31.87 9.08
C ASP A 321 19.50 31.68 8.15
N ARG A 322 19.11 32.74 7.43
CA ARG A 322 17.97 32.81 6.49
C ARG A 322 18.21 32.10 5.15
N SER A 323 19.46 31.78 4.80
CA SER A 323 19.76 31.20 3.48
C SER A 323 19.45 29.70 3.42
N LYS A 324 18.50 29.32 2.54
CA LYS A 324 18.13 27.91 2.26
C LYS A 324 19.34 27.07 1.82
N TRP A 325 20.25 27.66 1.03
CA TRP A 325 21.48 27.01 0.55
C TRP A 325 22.46 26.69 1.67
N LYS A 326 22.67 27.62 2.62
CA LYS A 326 23.51 27.35 3.79
C LYS A 326 22.92 26.28 4.71
N ARG A 327 21.58 26.21 4.84
CA ARG A 327 20.92 25.12 5.57
C ARG A 327 21.13 23.76 4.89
N LEU A 328 21.00 23.69 3.56
CA LEU A 328 21.29 22.48 2.79
C LEU A 328 22.75 22.03 2.97
N LEU A 329 23.71 22.95 2.84
CA LEU A 329 25.13 22.67 3.06
C LEU A 329 25.42 22.25 4.51
N ASN A 330 24.73 22.82 5.49
CA ASN A 330 24.87 22.41 6.88
C ASN A 330 24.26 21.03 7.15
N ILE A 331 23.17 20.62 6.48
CA ILE A 331 22.62 19.26 6.56
C ILE A 331 23.67 18.23 6.11
N LEU A 332 24.52 18.57 5.14
CA LEU A 332 25.59 17.68 4.66
C LEU A 332 26.76 17.52 5.66
N LYS A 333 26.86 18.36 6.71
CA LYS A 333 27.90 18.21 7.74
C LYS A 333 27.56 17.04 8.67
N MET A 334 28.21 15.90 8.45
CA MET A 334 27.97 14.65 9.19
C MET A 334 28.19 14.74 10.71
N GLN A 335 28.94 15.74 11.19
CA GLN A 335 29.32 15.88 12.61
C GLN A 335 28.14 16.13 13.56
N LYS A 336 27.02 16.68 13.07
CA LYS A 336 25.83 16.98 13.90
C LYS A 336 24.70 15.96 13.74
N TRP A 337 24.94 14.84 13.06
CA TRP A 337 23.95 13.80 12.82
C TRP A 337 23.74 12.93 14.07
N GLN A 338 22.49 12.54 14.33
CA GLN A 338 22.13 11.74 15.52
C GLN A 338 22.38 10.24 15.31
N TRP A 339 23.62 9.86 14.98
CA TRP A 339 24.01 8.48 14.68
C TRP A 339 23.57 7.47 15.75
N LYS A 340 23.68 7.82 17.05
CA LYS A 340 23.26 6.94 18.15
C LYS A 340 21.74 6.66 18.12
N LYS A 341 20.91 7.66 17.84
CA LYS A 341 19.44 7.47 17.77
C LYS A 341 19.03 6.73 16.50
N ALA A 342 19.64 7.09 15.37
CA ALA A 342 19.39 6.38 14.12
C ALA A 342 19.81 4.90 14.22
N GLY A 343 20.98 4.63 14.81
CA GLY A 343 21.50 3.27 15.04
C GLY A 343 20.61 2.45 15.97
N THR A 344 20.08 3.02 17.07
CA THR A 344 19.16 2.29 17.94
C THR A 344 17.82 1.99 17.26
N GLN A 345 17.26 2.93 16.50
CA GLN A 345 16.04 2.67 15.73
C GLN A 345 16.26 1.60 14.65
N LEU A 346 17.40 1.66 13.94
CA LEU A 346 17.78 0.65 12.96
C LEU A 346 17.88 -0.73 13.63
N LEU A 347 18.54 -0.84 14.79
CA LEU A 347 18.65 -2.09 15.53
C LEU A 347 17.28 -2.68 15.88
N PHE A 348 16.32 -1.87 16.36
CA PHE A 348 14.98 -2.37 16.67
C PHE A 348 14.19 -2.80 15.42
N VAL A 349 14.34 -2.08 14.31
CA VAL A 349 13.73 -2.49 13.03
C VAL A 349 14.34 -3.80 12.53
N LEU A 350 15.67 -3.97 12.63
CA LEU A 350 16.36 -5.21 12.30
C LEU A 350 15.96 -6.37 13.21
N LEU A 351 15.76 -6.12 14.51
CA LEU A 351 15.25 -7.12 15.44
C LEU A 351 13.82 -7.55 15.06
N ALA A 352 12.94 -6.61 14.74
CA ALA A 352 11.59 -6.91 14.26
C ALA A 352 11.63 -7.74 12.96
N LEU A 353 12.55 -7.43 12.04
CA LEU A 353 12.78 -8.19 10.83
C LEU A 353 13.30 -9.61 11.12
N ALA A 354 14.24 -9.77 12.04
CA ALA A 354 14.77 -11.07 12.44
C ALA A 354 13.68 -11.96 13.04
N VAL A 355 12.84 -11.41 13.93
CA VAL A 355 11.67 -12.11 14.50
C VAL A 355 10.66 -12.45 13.40
N ALA A 356 10.40 -11.52 12.47
CA ALA A 356 9.50 -11.76 11.36
C ALA A 356 10.00 -12.88 10.45
N LEU A 357 11.30 -12.94 10.16
CA LEU A 357 11.93 -14.03 9.40
C LEU A 357 11.79 -15.36 10.14
N ALA A 358 12.09 -15.40 11.44
CA ALA A 358 11.96 -16.62 12.25
C ALA A 358 10.53 -17.20 12.23
N ILE A 359 9.50 -16.33 12.21
CA ILE A 359 8.10 -16.76 12.15
C ILE A 359 7.67 -17.08 10.71
N ALA A 360 8.13 -16.33 9.71
CA ALA A 360 7.69 -16.48 8.33
C ALA A 360 8.33 -17.68 7.62
N MET A 361 9.56 -18.05 7.97
CA MET A 361 10.29 -19.19 7.38
C MET A 361 9.50 -20.53 7.43
N PRO A 362 8.92 -20.96 8.57
CA PRO A 362 8.08 -22.16 8.59
C PRO A 362 6.72 -21.98 7.91
N LEU A 363 6.31 -20.73 7.64
CA LEU A 363 5.04 -20.38 7.00
C LEU A 363 5.14 -20.22 5.47
N THR A 364 6.33 -20.44 4.90
CA THR A 364 6.56 -20.37 3.45
C THR A 364 7.35 -21.59 3.00
N ARG A 365 6.96 -22.20 1.87
CA ARG A 365 7.77 -23.25 1.21
C ARG A 365 8.84 -22.65 0.30
N PHE A 366 8.78 -21.35 0.04
CA PHE A 366 9.69 -20.69 -0.88
C PHE A 366 11.08 -20.53 -0.28
N GLN A 367 12.09 -20.99 -1.01
CA GLN A 367 13.49 -20.67 -0.72
C GLN A 367 13.76 -19.18 -0.99
N LEU A 368 13.71 -18.36 0.07
CA LEU A 368 13.83 -16.89 -0.03
C LEU A 368 15.20 -16.44 -0.55
N ALA A 369 16.28 -17.17 -0.22
CA ALA A 369 17.66 -16.82 -0.61
C ALA A 369 17.92 -17.02 -2.11
N SER A 370 17.47 -18.13 -2.70
CA SER A 370 17.63 -18.40 -4.14
C SER A 370 16.81 -17.44 -5.01
N ARG A 371 15.67 -16.95 -4.49
CA ARG A 371 14.83 -15.94 -5.16
C ARG A 371 15.39 -14.53 -5.12
N ALA A 372 16.30 -14.23 -4.19
CA ALA A 372 16.99 -12.95 -4.09
C ALA A 372 18.16 -12.82 -5.10
N ALA A 373 18.74 -13.95 -5.54
CA ALA A 373 19.94 -13.98 -6.39
C ALA A 373 19.66 -13.89 -7.91
N SER A 374 18.41 -13.98 -8.35
CA SER A 374 18.04 -13.92 -9.78
C SER A 374 17.84 -12.47 -10.25
N THR A 375 18.95 -11.73 -10.41
CA THR A 375 19.02 -10.37 -10.97
C THR A 375 19.82 -10.29 -12.27
N ALA A 376 20.48 -11.38 -12.68
CA ALA A 376 21.39 -11.44 -13.83
C ALA A 376 20.73 -11.92 -15.15
N GLY A 377 19.40 -11.93 -15.24
CA GLY A 377 18.66 -12.31 -16.47
C GLY A 377 18.56 -13.82 -16.71
N PHE A 378 19.27 -14.65 -15.96
CA PHE A 378 19.10 -16.10 -15.93
C PHE A 378 18.37 -16.54 -14.65
N GLN A 379 17.45 -17.49 -14.83
CA GLN A 379 16.79 -18.22 -13.77
C GLN A 379 17.38 -19.63 -13.72
N LYS A 380 17.96 -19.97 -12.57
CA LYS A 380 18.22 -21.36 -12.23
C LYS A 380 16.89 -22.08 -12.03
N ILE A 381 16.63 -23.08 -12.86
CA ILE A 381 15.52 -23.99 -12.69
C ILE A 381 16.01 -25.35 -12.23
N THR A 382 15.14 -26.05 -11.52
CA THR A 382 15.39 -27.43 -11.15
C THR A 382 14.63 -28.34 -12.09
N VAL A 383 15.29 -29.42 -12.48
CA VAL A 383 14.83 -30.36 -13.49
C VAL A 383 14.94 -31.76 -12.92
N ALA A 384 13.87 -32.55 -13.02
CA ALA A 384 13.88 -33.97 -12.70
C ALA A 384 13.96 -34.78 -13.99
N CYS A 385 14.90 -35.71 -14.04
CA CYS A 385 15.10 -36.64 -15.14
C CYS A 385 14.86 -38.07 -14.66
N HIS A 386 14.28 -38.91 -15.52
CA HIS A 386 14.19 -40.34 -15.23
C HIS A 386 15.60 -40.95 -15.20
N SER A 387 15.83 -41.89 -14.28
CA SER A 387 17.16 -42.48 -14.00
C SER A 387 17.76 -43.25 -15.19
N SER A 388 16.98 -43.49 -16.24
CA SER A 388 17.37 -44.15 -17.50
C SER A 388 17.64 -43.18 -18.66
N ALA A 389 17.69 -41.87 -18.42
CA ALA A 389 17.96 -40.89 -19.47
C ALA A 389 19.47 -40.84 -19.76
N ASP A 390 19.91 -41.47 -20.86
CA ASP A 390 21.27 -41.37 -21.42
C ASP A 390 21.61 -39.96 -21.97
N ASN A 391 20.66 -39.03 -21.88
CA ASN A 391 20.79 -37.68 -22.43
C ASN A 391 21.25 -36.68 -21.36
N ILE A 392 22.50 -36.23 -21.47
CA ILE A 392 23.06 -35.16 -20.63
C ILE A 392 22.33 -33.86 -20.96
N VAL A 393 21.50 -33.36 -20.04
CA VAL A 393 20.89 -32.03 -20.16
C VAL A 393 22.00 -30.97 -20.14
N PRO A 394 22.03 -30.04 -21.11
CA PRO A 394 23.03 -28.98 -21.11
C PRO A 394 22.87 -28.07 -19.88
N GLN A 395 23.96 -27.43 -19.43
CA GLN A 395 23.93 -26.47 -18.32
C GLN A 395 23.03 -25.25 -18.59
N LYS A 396 22.73 -24.98 -19.86
CA LYS A 396 21.85 -23.90 -20.32
C LYS A 396 20.82 -24.43 -21.31
N ILE A 397 19.56 -24.08 -21.10
CA ILE A 397 18.44 -24.33 -22.03
C ILE A 397 17.75 -23.02 -22.39
N LEU A 398 17.05 -22.97 -23.52
CA LEU A 398 16.30 -21.78 -23.93
C LEU A 398 14.86 -21.81 -23.39
N SER A 399 14.21 -22.98 -23.39
CA SER A 399 12.84 -23.17 -22.87
C SER A 399 12.69 -24.47 -22.08
N VAL A 400 11.68 -24.53 -21.21
CA VAL A 400 11.27 -25.75 -20.50
C VAL A 400 10.70 -26.80 -21.44
N ASP A 401 10.20 -26.40 -22.61
CA ASP A 401 9.67 -27.32 -23.62
C ASP A 401 10.78 -28.24 -24.19
N GLU A 402 12.04 -27.79 -24.15
CA GLU A 402 13.20 -28.58 -24.59
C GLU A 402 13.47 -29.77 -23.65
N LEU A 403 13.02 -29.70 -22.40
CA LEU A 403 13.29 -30.74 -21.39
C LEU A 403 12.67 -32.09 -21.75
N GLY A 404 11.53 -32.08 -22.44
CA GLY A 404 10.86 -33.31 -22.91
C GLY A 404 11.75 -34.12 -23.87
N GLY A 405 12.56 -33.44 -24.70
CA GLY A 405 13.53 -34.10 -25.60
C GLY A 405 14.68 -34.78 -24.87
N TYR A 406 14.96 -34.39 -23.63
CA TYR A 406 15.99 -35.01 -22.79
C TYR A 406 15.42 -36.05 -21.80
N GLY A 407 14.13 -36.35 -21.86
CA GLY A 407 13.47 -37.25 -20.89
C GLY A 407 13.37 -36.63 -19.49
N CYS A 408 13.37 -35.30 -19.43
CA CYS A 408 13.36 -34.52 -18.20
C CYS A 408 12.15 -33.59 -18.14
N ARG A 409 11.83 -33.11 -16.94
CA ARG A 409 10.76 -32.14 -16.72
C ARG A 409 11.17 -31.08 -15.71
N HIS A 410 10.68 -29.87 -15.91
CA HIS A 410 10.83 -28.83 -14.91
C HIS A 410 10.05 -29.19 -13.65
N ILE A 411 10.69 -29.06 -12.50
CA ILE A 411 10.06 -29.24 -11.20
C ILE A 411 10.24 -27.98 -10.36
N ASN A 412 9.31 -27.74 -9.45
CA ASN A 412 9.45 -26.64 -8.51
C ASN A 412 10.55 -26.97 -7.48
N LEU A 413 11.15 -25.95 -6.88
CA LEU A 413 12.17 -26.10 -5.84
C LEU A 413 11.65 -26.90 -4.64
N GLU A 414 10.34 -26.84 -4.42
CA GLU A 414 9.61 -27.50 -3.35
C GLU A 414 9.43 -29.02 -3.58
N ASP A 415 9.54 -29.48 -4.82
CA ASP A 415 9.32 -30.89 -5.20
C ASP A 415 10.63 -31.69 -5.23
N ILE A 416 11.79 -31.06 -4.99
CA ILE A 416 13.11 -31.70 -5.10
C ILE A 416 13.23 -32.97 -4.26
N GLU A 417 12.86 -32.92 -2.98
CA GLU A 417 13.00 -34.08 -2.09
C GLU A 417 12.03 -35.20 -2.47
N LYS A 418 10.82 -34.85 -2.90
CA LYS A 418 9.82 -35.81 -3.37
C LYS A 418 10.30 -36.52 -4.63
N GLU A 419 10.85 -35.79 -5.59
CA GLU A 419 11.35 -36.36 -6.84
C GLU A 419 12.60 -37.21 -6.62
N LYS A 420 13.50 -36.81 -5.72
CA LYS A 420 14.62 -37.65 -5.27
C LYS A 420 14.14 -38.95 -4.62
N ALA A 421 13.10 -38.90 -3.79
CA ALA A 421 12.51 -40.08 -3.15
C ALA A 421 11.84 -41.02 -4.16
N LEU A 422 11.35 -40.50 -5.30
CA LEU A 422 10.83 -41.28 -6.43
C LEU A 422 11.93 -41.88 -7.32
N GLY A 423 13.21 -41.67 -6.99
CA GLY A 423 14.37 -42.19 -7.73
C GLY A 423 14.79 -41.34 -8.92
N ASN A 424 14.15 -40.20 -9.17
CA ASN A 424 14.51 -39.31 -10.27
C ASN A 424 15.82 -38.55 -9.98
N MET A 425 16.64 -38.35 -11.00
CA MET A 425 17.84 -37.52 -10.91
C MET A 425 17.42 -36.06 -10.96
N VAL A 426 17.83 -35.26 -9.96
CA VAL A 426 17.50 -33.84 -9.90
C VAL A 426 18.74 -33.00 -10.18
N ILE A 427 18.68 -32.17 -11.21
CA ILE A 427 19.77 -31.29 -11.65
C ILE A 427 19.30 -29.83 -11.75
N GLU A 428 20.24 -28.91 -11.60
CA GLU A 428 20.00 -27.48 -11.83
C GLU A 428 20.46 -27.09 -13.23
N VAL A 429 19.62 -26.35 -13.95
CA VAL A 429 19.88 -25.87 -15.29
C VAL A 429 19.57 -24.38 -15.35
N ASP A 430 20.40 -23.60 -16.03
CA ASP A 430 20.13 -22.19 -16.27
C ASP A 430 19.21 -22.02 -17.49
N ARG A 431 18.19 -21.19 -17.35
CA ARG A 431 17.41 -20.68 -18.50
C ARG A 431 17.33 -19.15 -18.45
N PRO A 432 17.06 -18.45 -19.55
CA PRO A 432 16.66 -17.05 -19.49
C PRO A 432 15.43 -16.90 -18.57
N ASP A 433 15.44 -15.94 -17.63
CA ASP A 433 14.30 -15.74 -16.72
C ASP A 433 13.09 -15.27 -17.54
N PRO A 434 12.02 -16.09 -17.64
CA PRO A 434 10.84 -15.72 -18.41
C PRO A 434 10.22 -14.43 -17.87
N ASN A 435 10.34 -14.14 -16.57
CA ASN A 435 9.81 -12.90 -16.00
C ASN A 435 10.60 -11.67 -16.46
N VAL A 436 11.92 -11.80 -16.67
CA VAL A 436 12.74 -10.70 -17.19
C VAL A 436 12.45 -10.48 -18.67
N ASN A 437 12.32 -11.55 -19.45
CA ASN A 437 12.01 -11.46 -20.87
C ASN A 437 10.59 -10.94 -21.12
N ILE A 438 9.58 -11.46 -20.41
CA ILE A 438 8.19 -10.99 -20.49
C ILE A 438 8.11 -9.51 -20.07
N ARG A 439 8.82 -9.11 -19.01
CA ARG A 439 8.85 -7.68 -18.62
C ARG A 439 9.56 -6.83 -19.67
N ALA A 440 10.70 -7.27 -20.19
CA ALA A 440 11.38 -6.55 -21.25
C ALA A 440 10.48 -6.38 -22.49
N GLU A 441 9.76 -7.43 -22.87
CA GLU A 441 8.78 -7.40 -23.96
C GLU A 441 7.60 -6.46 -23.65
N ILE A 442 7.02 -6.52 -22.45
CA ILE A 442 5.97 -5.59 -22.00
C ILE A 442 6.47 -4.15 -22.10
N TYR A 443 7.68 -3.86 -21.64
CA TYR A 443 8.27 -2.52 -21.71
C TYR A 443 8.49 -2.08 -23.16
N GLN A 444 8.99 -2.97 -24.03
CA GLN A 444 9.18 -2.68 -25.45
C GLN A 444 7.85 -2.41 -26.16
N LYS A 445 6.85 -3.27 -25.98
CA LYS A 445 5.50 -3.10 -26.52
C LYS A 445 4.87 -1.81 -26.00
N SER A 446 4.95 -1.56 -24.70
CA SER A 446 4.46 -0.32 -24.09
C SER A 446 5.10 0.91 -24.73
N TRP A 447 6.41 0.89 -24.91
CA TRP A 447 7.13 2.02 -25.50
C TRP A 447 6.82 2.23 -26.99
N GLN A 448 6.69 1.15 -27.76
CA GLN A 448 6.26 1.23 -29.16
C GLN A 448 4.86 1.85 -29.27
N GLN A 449 3.93 1.44 -28.41
CA GLN A 449 2.59 2.00 -28.38
C GLN A 449 2.59 3.47 -27.99
N ILE A 450 3.36 3.86 -26.97
CA ILE A 450 3.53 5.28 -26.59
C ILE A 450 4.07 6.09 -27.75
N LYS A 451 5.06 5.59 -28.51
CA LYS A 451 5.59 6.30 -29.68
C LYS A 451 4.54 6.50 -30.78
N SER A 452 3.67 5.52 -30.99
CA SER A 452 2.58 5.61 -31.98
C SER A 452 1.40 6.48 -31.52
N HIS A 453 1.12 6.53 -30.22
CA HIS A 453 -0.03 7.25 -29.64
C HIS A 453 0.38 8.15 -28.46
N PRO A 454 1.32 9.09 -28.63
CA PRO A 454 1.96 9.78 -27.49
C PRO A 454 1.03 10.75 -26.77
N VAL A 455 0.16 11.44 -27.51
CA VAL A 455 -0.67 12.55 -26.99
C VAL A 455 -1.92 12.02 -26.31
N PHE A 456 -2.69 11.17 -26.99
CA PHE A 456 -3.98 10.68 -26.49
C PHE A 456 -3.89 9.31 -25.83
N GLY A 457 -2.81 8.55 -25.99
CA GLY A 457 -2.75 7.15 -25.52
C GLY A 457 -3.73 6.24 -26.29
N ILE A 458 -3.90 5.02 -25.80
CA ILE A 458 -4.73 3.97 -26.42
C ILE A 458 -6.02 3.67 -25.66
N GLY A 459 -6.26 4.38 -24.55
CA GLY A 459 -7.33 4.16 -23.60
C GLY A 459 -7.03 3.02 -22.63
N TRP A 460 -7.37 3.22 -21.36
CA TRP A 460 -7.16 2.23 -20.28
C TRP A 460 -7.68 0.83 -20.60
N GLY A 461 -8.79 0.73 -21.35
CA GLY A 461 -9.40 -0.55 -21.70
C GLY A 461 -8.67 -1.30 -22.82
N SER A 462 -7.78 -0.65 -23.57
CA SER A 462 -7.08 -1.30 -24.66
C SER A 462 -5.72 -1.86 -24.23
N ILE A 463 -5.23 -1.53 -23.03
CA ILE A 463 -3.89 -1.90 -22.55
C ILE A 463 -3.70 -3.43 -22.55
N SER A 464 -4.59 -4.18 -21.92
CA SER A 464 -4.50 -5.64 -21.86
C SER A 464 -4.62 -6.31 -23.22
N GLN A 465 -5.38 -5.71 -24.16
CA GLN A 465 -5.51 -6.24 -25.53
C GLN A 465 -4.18 -6.14 -26.30
N VAL A 466 -3.40 -5.09 -26.03
CA VAL A 466 -2.12 -4.87 -26.71
C VAL A 466 -0.97 -5.60 -26.03
N LEU A 467 -0.96 -5.63 -24.69
CA LEU A 467 0.10 -6.29 -23.93
C LEU A 467 -0.08 -7.82 -23.91
N GLY A 468 -1.31 -8.31 -24.03
CA GLY A 468 -1.66 -9.73 -24.00
C GLY A 468 -2.24 -10.17 -22.65
N THR A 469 -2.39 -11.47 -22.49
CA THR A 469 -2.85 -12.10 -21.24
C THR A 469 -1.78 -13.02 -20.68
N ASP A 470 -1.79 -13.23 -19.37
CA ASP A 470 -1.00 -14.28 -18.74
C ASP A 470 -1.56 -15.68 -19.05
N GLU A 471 -0.87 -16.72 -18.57
CA GLU A 471 -1.25 -18.13 -18.72
C GLU A 471 -2.63 -18.47 -18.14
N ARG A 472 -3.19 -17.57 -17.33
CA ARG A 472 -4.49 -17.73 -16.65
C ARG A 472 -5.59 -16.94 -17.34
N GLY A 473 -5.29 -16.25 -18.44
CA GLY A 473 -6.20 -15.38 -19.17
C GLY A 473 -6.42 -14.01 -18.51
N ALA A 474 -5.63 -13.63 -17.50
CA ALA A 474 -5.68 -12.29 -16.92
C ALA A 474 -4.91 -11.30 -17.80
N GLY A 475 -5.49 -10.13 -18.05
CA GLY A 475 -4.85 -9.10 -18.87
C GLY A 475 -3.55 -8.58 -18.26
N LEU A 476 -2.49 -8.52 -19.06
CA LEU A 476 -1.21 -7.96 -18.66
C LEU A 476 -1.30 -6.44 -18.50
N ASN A 477 -0.47 -5.91 -17.60
CA ASN A 477 -0.31 -4.49 -17.34
C ASN A 477 1.11 -4.04 -17.70
N ALA A 478 1.34 -2.73 -17.77
CA ALA A 478 2.62 -2.15 -18.18
C ALA A 478 3.76 -2.37 -17.14
N SER A 479 3.50 -3.03 -16.01
CA SER A 479 4.47 -3.32 -14.95
C SER A 479 5.21 -2.07 -14.43
N ASN A 480 4.66 -0.88 -14.65
CA ASN A 480 5.19 0.41 -14.24
C ASN A 480 4.05 1.43 -14.29
N ILE A 481 3.79 2.11 -13.18
CA ILE A 481 2.67 3.05 -13.09
C ILE A 481 2.77 4.23 -14.07
N PHE A 482 3.97 4.69 -14.39
CA PHE A 482 4.17 5.82 -15.30
C PHE A 482 3.90 5.40 -16.76
N LEU A 483 4.37 4.20 -17.15
CA LEU A 483 4.05 3.65 -18.47
C LEU A 483 2.56 3.34 -18.59
N GLU A 484 1.96 2.76 -17.56
CA GLU A 484 0.52 2.46 -17.51
C GLU A 484 -0.31 3.73 -17.71
N VAL A 485 0.03 4.80 -16.98
CA VAL A 485 -0.67 6.09 -17.09
C VAL A 485 -0.49 6.71 -18.47
N TRP A 486 0.72 6.70 -19.02
CA TRP A 486 0.96 7.26 -20.35
C TRP A 486 0.23 6.47 -21.45
N LEU A 487 0.28 5.12 -21.41
CA LEU A 487 -0.49 4.28 -22.33
C LEU A 487 -2.00 4.53 -22.23
N GLY A 488 -2.54 4.55 -21.01
CA GLY A 488 -3.97 4.60 -20.78
C GLY A 488 -4.61 5.98 -20.95
N SER A 489 -3.86 7.05 -20.75
CA SER A 489 -4.39 8.43 -20.73
C SER A 489 -3.57 9.46 -21.51
N GLY A 490 -2.50 9.03 -22.18
CA GLY A 490 -1.68 9.90 -23.02
C GLY A 490 -0.84 10.92 -22.25
N LEU A 491 -0.30 11.89 -22.99
CA LEU A 491 0.62 12.91 -22.50
C LEU A 491 0.00 13.76 -21.39
N LEU A 492 -1.27 14.17 -21.54
CA LEU A 492 -1.97 14.99 -20.53
C LEU A 492 -2.11 14.24 -19.20
N GLY A 493 -2.47 12.97 -19.26
CA GLY A 493 -2.63 12.13 -18.07
C GLY A 493 -1.31 11.92 -17.34
N ILE A 494 -0.24 11.55 -18.06
CA ILE A 494 1.08 11.34 -17.43
C ILE A 494 1.66 12.64 -16.86
N LEU A 495 1.54 13.77 -17.57
CA LEU A 495 2.00 15.06 -17.06
C LEU A 495 1.25 15.46 -15.80
N SER A 496 -0.08 15.33 -15.76
CA SER A 496 -0.86 15.65 -14.56
C SER A 496 -0.46 14.79 -13.36
N PHE A 497 -0.22 13.49 -13.58
CA PHE A 497 0.19 12.56 -12.54
C PHE A 497 1.60 12.86 -12.01
N VAL A 498 2.57 13.08 -12.91
CA VAL A 498 3.96 13.41 -12.55
C VAL A 498 4.03 14.77 -11.85
N VAL A 499 3.30 15.79 -12.33
CA VAL A 499 3.26 17.11 -11.69
C VAL A 499 2.68 17.03 -10.28
N LEU A 500 1.64 16.22 -10.04
CA LEU A 500 1.08 16.02 -8.70
C LEU A 500 2.09 15.34 -7.76
N LEU A 501 2.72 14.24 -8.21
CA LEU A 501 3.73 13.54 -7.41
C LEU A 501 4.97 14.41 -7.16
N GLY A 502 5.40 15.16 -8.16
CA GLY A 502 6.50 16.12 -8.10
C GLY A 502 6.19 17.26 -7.14
N TYR A 503 4.97 17.81 -7.17
CA TYR A 503 4.50 18.81 -6.22
C TYR A 503 4.58 18.31 -4.78
N ILE A 504 4.09 17.09 -4.51
CA ILE A 504 4.13 16.49 -3.17
C ILE A 504 5.58 16.35 -2.69
N LEU A 505 6.46 15.81 -3.53
CA LEU A 505 7.87 15.61 -3.18
C LEU A 505 8.59 16.95 -2.96
N VAL A 506 8.57 17.85 -3.94
CA VAL A 506 9.27 19.14 -3.89
C VAL A 506 8.74 20.01 -2.75
N SER A 507 7.42 20.07 -2.57
CA SER A 507 6.83 20.82 -1.45
C SER A 507 7.20 20.22 -0.12
N SER A 508 7.23 18.89 0.02
CA SER A 508 7.67 18.25 1.28
C SER A 508 9.14 18.55 1.61
N ILE A 509 10.02 18.57 0.61
CA ILE A 509 11.42 18.97 0.78
C ILE A 509 11.51 20.46 1.16
N GLY A 510 10.76 21.33 0.49
CA GLY A 510 10.70 22.76 0.82
C GLY A 510 10.26 23.00 2.27
N VAL A 511 9.18 22.32 2.69
CA VAL A 511 8.67 22.36 4.08
C VAL A 511 9.68 21.81 5.07
N PHE A 512 10.44 20.77 4.70
CA PHE A 512 11.52 20.22 5.54
C PHE A 512 12.63 21.25 5.78
N LEU A 513 13.05 21.96 4.72
CA LEU A 513 14.14 22.93 4.76
C LEU A 513 13.75 24.26 5.43
N ASP A 514 12.49 24.68 5.29
CA ASP A 514 12.00 25.95 5.83
C ASP A 514 11.76 25.91 7.35
N ASN A 515 11.42 24.74 7.91
CA ASN A 515 11.00 24.54 9.30
C ASN A 515 12.09 24.63 10.39
N GLY A 516 13.09 25.48 10.23
CA GLY A 516 14.22 25.68 11.15
C GLY A 516 13.91 26.27 12.54
N ASN A 517 12.65 26.30 13.00
CA ASN A 517 12.37 26.61 14.43
C ASN A 517 10.97 26.20 14.98
N LYS A 518 10.08 25.58 14.20
CA LYS A 518 8.74 25.17 14.67
C LYS A 518 8.36 23.79 14.13
N ASN A 519 9.15 22.80 14.50
CA ASN A 519 9.00 21.40 14.09
C ASN A 519 7.73 20.73 14.68
N LYS A 520 6.59 21.42 14.80
CA LYS A 520 5.29 20.86 15.27
C LYS A 520 4.74 19.78 14.31
N ASN A 521 5.18 19.77 13.05
CA ASN A 521 4.63 18.91 11.99
C ASN A 521 5.59 17.83 11.46
N GLY A 522 6.70 17.54 12.14
CA GLY A 522 7.71 16.58 11.64
C GLY A 522 7.16 15.17 11.34
N ALA A 523 6.20 14.68 12.14
CA ALA A 523 5.53 13.40 11.88
C ALA A 523 4.61 13.46 10.64
N ALA A 524 3.90 14.57 10.43
CA ALA A 524 3.08 14.75 9.23
C ALA A 524 3.96 14.74 7.97
N LEU A 525 5.11 15.40 8.04
CA LEU A 525 6.04 15.48 6.93
C LEU A 525 6.73 14.14 6.63
N LEU A 526 7.11 13.40 7.68
CA LEU A 526 7.60 12.04 7.54
C LEU A 526 6.54 11.13 6.90
N PHE A 527 5.28 11.21 7.32
CA PHE A 527 4.20 10.45 6.67
C PHE A 527 4.08 10.78 5.19
N VAL A 528 4.15 12.06 4.81
CA VAL A 528 4.09 12.48 3.41
C VAL A 528 5.24 11.87 2.61
N MET A 529 6.49 12.00 3.07
CA MET A 529 7.66 11.49 2.33
C MET A 529 7.79 9.96 2.35
N ALA A 530 7.54 9.32 3.49
CA ALA A 530 7.56 7.86 3.59
C ALA A 530 6.41 7.24 2.80
N GLY A 531 5.21 7.84 2.86
CA GLY A 531 4.08 7.45 2.02
C GLY A 531 4.37 7.64 0.53
N TRP A 532 5.08 8.71 0.15
CA TRP A 532 5.50 8.95 -1.23
C TRP A 532 6.43 7.82 -1.71
N ALA A 533 7.42 7.44 -0.89
CA ALA A 533 8.32 6.34 -1.19
C ALA A 533 7.57 4.99 -1.28
N ALA A 534 6.63 4.74 -0.37
CA ALA A 534 5.81 3.53 -0.36
C ALA A 534 4.92 3.40 -1.60
N VAL A 535 4.47 4.52 -2.17
CA VAL A 535 3.68 4.53 -3.40
C VAL A 535 4.57 4.46 -4.63
N VAL A 536 5.61 5.28 -4.73
CA VAL A 536 6.37 5.41 -5.99
C VAL A 536 7.30 4.22 -6.24
N PHE A 537 8.12 3.79 -5.27
CA PHE A 537 9.17 2.80 -5.54
C PHE A 537 8.63 1.41 -5.92
N PRO A 538 7.65 0.82 -5.22
CA PRO A 538 7.06 -0.43 -5.68
C PRO A 538 6.41 -0.32 -7.06
N ASN A 539 5.81 0.82 -7.36
CA ASN A 539 5.11 1.08 -8.62
C ASN A 539 6.04 1.48 -9.79
N LEU A 540 7.36 1.52 -9.58
CA LEU A 540 8.32 1.48 -10.70
C LEU A 540 8.36 0.10 -11.37
N PHE A 541 7.89 -0.93 -10.67
CA PHE A 541 7.89 -2.32 -11.12
C PHE A 541 6.49 -2.96 -11.05
N ASN A 542 5.45 -2.15 -10.87
CA ASN A 542 4.04 -2.57 -10.84
C ASN A 542 3.14 -1.38 -11.27
N SER A 543 1.85 -1.59 -11.54
CA SER A 543 0.92 -0.56 -12.02
C SER A 543 -0.30 -0.36 -11.08
N GLY A 544 -0.03 -0.06 -9.82
CA GLY A 544 -1.03 0.13 -8.76
C GLY A 544 -1.85 1.43 -8.84
N ILE A 545 -2.09 2.02 -10.02
CA ILE A 545 -2.85 3.29 -10.14
C ILE A 545 -4.30 3.14 -9.67
N PHE A 546 -4.90 1.96 -9.83
CA PHE A 546 -6.26 1.65 -9.37
C PHE A 546 -6.31 1.09 -7.93
N LEU A 547 -5.33 1.45 -7.10
CA LEU A 547 -5.32 1.18 -5.66
C LEU A 547 -5.90 2.37 -4.89
N GLY A 548 -6.88 2.11 -4.02
CA GLY A 548 -7.72 3.15 -3.42
C GLY A 548 -6.95 3.96 -2.39
N PHE A 549 -6.10 3.26 -1.61
CA PHE A 549 -5.23 3.90 -0.64
C PHE A 549 -4.21 4.85 -1.29
N VAL A 550 -3.83 4.65 -2.56
CA VAL A 550 -2.94 5.57 -3.29
C VAL A 550 -3.62 6.93 -3.45
N TRP A 551 -4.86 6.96 -3.92
CA TRP A 551 -5.62 8.20 -4.11
C TRP A 551 -5.99 8.88 -2.79
N VAL A 552 -6.32 8.09 -1.77
CA VAL A 552 -6.51 8.61 -0.40
C VAL A 552 -5.21 9.21 0.12
N TYR A 553 -4.07 8.55 -0.05
CA TYR A 553 -2.77 9.09 0.32
C TYR A 553 -2.49 10.42 -0.41
N LEU A 554 -2.70 10.50 -1.73
CA LEU A 554 -2.52 11.73 -2.48
C LEU A 554 -3.38 12.87 -1.90
N GLY A 555 -4.65 12.59 -1.57
CA GLY A 555 -5.55 13.55 -0.94
C GLY A 555 -5.06 14.04 0.42
N VAL A 556 -4.63 13.11 1.30
CA VAL A 556 -4.05 13.45 2.60
C VAL A 556 -2.76 14.25 2.44
N ALA A 557 -1.84 13.80 1.59
CA ALA A 557 -0.53 14.43 1.41
C ALA A 557 -0.65 15.89 0.97
N VAL A 558 -1.51 16.16 -0.02
CA VAL A 558 -1.79 17.52 -0.48
C VAL A 558 -2.42 18.38 0.62
N SER A 559 -3.36 17.84 1.40
CA SER A 559 -3.93 18.57 2.56
C SER A 559 -2.91 18.93 3.61
N LEU A 560 -2.03 18.00 3.97
CA LEU A 560 -0.98 18.24 4.97
C LEU A 560 0.04 19.29 4.51
N LEU A 561 0.36 19.33 3.21
CA LEU A 561 1.31 20.29 2.64
C LEU A 561 0.70 21.69 2.48
N ARG A 562 -0.59 21.81 2.16
CA ARG A 562 -1.29 23.09 2.01
C ARG A 562 -1.24 23.93 3.29
N ASN A 563 -1.53 23.32 4.43
CA ASN A 563 -1.65 24.03 5.70
C ASN A 563 -0.32 24.60 6.24
N HIS A 564 0.81 24.28 5.60
CA HIS A 564 2.10 24.87 5.96
C HIS A 564 2.25 26.31 5.44
N LYS A 565 1.58 26.69 4.33
CA LYS A 565 1.68 28.04 3.74
C LYS A 565 0.76 29.08 4.36
N ASN A 566 -0.15 28.68 5.26
CA ASN A 566 -1.12 29.56 5.92
C ASN A 566 -0.80 29.83 7.42
N ILE A 567 0.47 29.69 7.83
CA ILE A 567 0.96 30.02 9.18
C ILE A 567 1.99 31.13 9.11
#